data_AF-A0A6J8A2B0-F1
#
_entry.id   AF-A0A6J8A2B0-F1
#
_cell.length_a   1.000
_cell.length_b   1.000
_cell.length_c   1.000
_cell.angle_alpha   90.00
_cell.angle_beta   90.00
_cell.angle_gamma   90.00
#
_symmetry.space_group_name_H-M   'P 1'
#
loop_
_entity.id
_entity.type
_entity.pdbx_description
1 polymer ?
#
loop_
_entity_poly.entity_id
_entity_poly.type
_entity_poly.pdbx_seq_one_letter_code
_entity_poly.pdbx_strand_id
1 'polypeptide(L)'
;MFLLRLGVILVLGLGLEAMHEGIAKRQADQYPRKARPADKRPCPAGMRDDGTSCWKDSYGRGAGRIPDKANCPSNQRDDGTSCWLDSYGRGAGRAPDKTPCPSGLRDDGTSCWSDAHIFGKGCCCTLWGCCNNCPGRYHDDGCTCRKTNVGIKVSLFQRQRCRSNEEMYGRLCYPKCKGGYHASGCCICTPTGGPGIRKTLAQRQSCRNNEERLAELCYPKCRDGYKPVGCCVCEPNDGPGIKVTLLQRQYCKNKEIKLQGVCWETCQSGYYSDNDNGGVCKKI
;
A
#
# COMPACT_ATOMS: atom_id res chain seq x y z
N MET A 1 0.88 -76.57 -98.74
CA MET A 1 -0.15 -76.11 -97.78
C MET A 1 0.52 -75.12 -96.83
N PHE A 2 -0.13 -73.97 -96.62
CA PHE A 2 0.20 -72.89 -95.66
C PHE A 2 1.32 -71.88 -95.97
N LEU A 3 0.88 -70.81 -96.66
CA LEU A 3 1.17 -69.41 -96.37
C LEU A 3 1.11 -69.10 -94.87
N LEU A 4 2.06 -68.32 -94.31
CA LEU A 4 1.81 -67.24 -93.33
C LEU A 4 3.11 -66.52 -92.88
N ARG A 5 3.08 -65.18 -93.04
CA ARG A 5 3.78 -64.13 -92.28
C ARG A 5 5.20 -63.70 -92.69
N LEU A 6 5.28 -63.07 -93.86
CA LEU A 6 5.89 -61.73 -93.96
C LEU A 6 4.99 -60.73 -93.19
N GLY A 7 5.55 -59.88 -92.33
CA GLY A 7 4.84 -58.65 -91.93
C GLY A 7 5.00 -58.08 -90.52
N VAL A 8 5.71 -58.72 -89.57
CA VAL A 8 5.69 -58.23 -88.16
C VAL A 8 7.06 -57.78 -87.63
N ILE A 9 8.17 -58.05 -88.31
CA ILE A 9 9.50 -57.78 -87.73
C ILE A 9 10.00 -56.34 -87.97
N LEU A 10 9.44 -55.58 -88.93
CA LEU A 10 9.98 -54.24 -89.27
C LEU A 10 9.38 -53.07 -88.45
N VAL A 11 8.38 -53.28 -87.58
CA VAL A 11 7.73 -52.18 -86.83
C VAL A 11 8.25 -52.05 -85.39
N LEU A 12 8.94 -53.06 -84.85
CA LEU A 12 9.42 -53.05 -83.46
C LEU A 12 10.84 -52.45 -83.29
N GLY A 13 11.62 -52.32 -84.37
CA GLY A 13 12.98 -51.76 -84.33
C GLY A 13 13.04 -50.24 -84.18
N LEU A 14 12.09 -49.51 -84.79
CA LEU A 14 12.09 -48.04 -84.79
C LEU A 14 11.48 -47.43 -83.50
N GLY A 15 10.75 -48.21 -82.72
CA GLY A 15 10.16 -47.75 -81.46
C GLY A 15 11.15 -47.77 -80.29
N LEU A 16 11.95 -48.83 -80.15
CA LEU A 16 12.77 -49.07 -78.96
C LEU A 16 13.99 -48.13 -78.86
N GLU A 17 14.58 -47.74 -79.99
CA GLU A 17 15.67 -46.77 -80.06
C GLU A 17 15.21 -45.33 -79.74
N ALA A 18 14.00 -44.95 -80.17
CA ALA A 18 13.42 -43.65 -79.86
C ALA A 18 13.05 -43.48 -78.37
N MET A 19 12.65 -44.57 -77.69
CA MET A 19 12.44 -44.54 -76.23
C MET A 19 13.73 -44.69 -75.42
N HIS A 20 14.77 -45.38 -75.88
CA HIS A 20 16.08 -45.34 -75.20
C HIS A 20 16.75 -43.97 -75.31
N GLU A 21 16.75 -43.34 -76.48
CA GLU A 21 17.20 -41.94 -76.60
C GLU A 21 16.31 -40.98 -75.83
N GLY A 22 14.99 -41.19 -75.84
CA GLY A 22 14.02 -40.34 -75.14
C GLY A 22 14.05 -40.45 -73.61
N ILE A 23 14.50 -41.58 -73.05
CA ILE A 23 14.70 -41.79 -71.60
C ILE A 23 16.11 -41.32 -71.19
N ALA A 24 17.13 -41.57 -72.02
CA ALA A 24 18.50 -41.08 -71.79
C ALA A 24 18.62 -39.54 -71.91
N LYS A 25 17.93 -38.91 -72.88
CA LYS A 25 17.86 -37.43 -73.00
C LYS A 25 17.14 -36.80 -71.81
N ARG A 26 16.07 -37.43 -71.29
CA ARG A 26 15.37 -36.96 -70.07
C ARG A 26 16.26 -36.96 -68.82
N GLN A 27 17.19 -37.90 -68.71
CA GLN A 27 18.19 -37.93 -67.63
C GLN A 27 19.34 -36.95 -67.86
N ALA A 28 19.66 -36.59 -69.10
CA ALA A 28 20.72 -35.63 -69.45
C ALA A 28 20.31 -34.15 -69.24
N ASP A 29 19.02 -33.84 -69.24
CA ASP A 29 18.49 -32.47 -69.10
C ASP A 29 18.12 -32.09 -67.64
N GLN A 30 18.53 -32.89 -66.64
CA GLN A 30 18.26 -32.64 -65.23
C GLN A 30 19.47 -32.97 -64.34
N TYR A 31 19.69 -32.22 -63.25
CA TYR A 31 20.74 -32.53 -62.28
C TYR A 31 20.29 -32.29 -60.82
N PRO A 32 20.84 -33.06 -59.85
CA PRO A 32 20.48 -32.91 -58.44
C PRO A 32 21.07 -31.63 -57.85
N ARG A 33 20.30 -30.98 -56.97
CA ARG A 33 20.76 -29.82 -56.20
C ARG A 33 21.50 -30.26 -54.94
N LYS A 34 22.53 -29.50 -54.55
CA LYS A 34 23.09 -29.63 -53.22
C LYS A 34 22.11 -29.06 -52.20
N ALA A 35 22.05 -29.74 -51.05
CA ALA A 35 21.11 -29.45 -49.98
C ALA A 35 21.84 -29.40 -48.65
N ARG A 36 21.31 -28.59 -47.74
CA ARG A 36 21.70 -28.61 -46.32
C ARG A 36 20.54 -28.18 -45.44
N PRO A 37 20.52 -28.56 -44.15
CA PRO A 37 19.55 -28.02 -43.20
C PRO A 37 19.60 -26.49 -43.18
N ALA A 38 18.43 -25.86 -43.08
CA ALA A 38 18.36 -24.42 -42.93
C ALA A 38 18.98 -23.96 -41.61
N ASP A 39 19.67 -22.82 -41.67
CA ASP A 39 20.24 -22.19 -40.49
C ASP A 39 19.12 -21.59 -39.63
N LYS A 40 19.28 -21.59 -38.31
CA LYS A 40 18.32 -20.99 -37.38
C LYS A 40 18.83 -19.65 -36.90
N ARG A 41 18.00 -18.61 -36.99
CA ARG A 41 18.26 -17.34 -36.29
C ARG A 41 18.21 -17.56 -34.77
N PRO A 42 19.04 -16.88 -33.98
CA PRO A 42 18.96 -16.96 -32.51
C PRO A 42 17.59 -16.48 -32.02
N CYS A 43 17.15 -17.00 -30.87
CA CYS A 43 15.89 -16.56 -30.29
C CYS A 43 15.95 -15.09 -29.86
N PRO A 44 14.83 -14.35 -29.97
CA PRO A 44 14.74 -13.01 -29.41
C PRO A 44 15.05 -12.99 -27.90
N ALA A 45 15.50 -11.84 -27.40
CA ALA A 45 15.80 -11.66 -25.99
C ALA A 45 14.59 -12.00 -25.10
N GLY A 46 14.85 -12.68 -23.99
CA GLY A 46 13.80 -13.10 -23.04
C GLY A 46 13.01 -14.34 -23.46
N MET A 47 13.42 -15.04 -24.53
CA MET A 47 12.88 -16.34 -24.91
C MET A 47 13.92 -17.44 -24.74
N ARG A 48 13.46 -18.61 -24.32
CA ARG A 48 14.24 -19.84 -24.27
C ARG A 48 14.25 -20.50 -25.64
N ASP A 49 15.40 -21.01 -26.06
CA ASP A 49 15.52 -21.86 -27.24
C ASP A 49 15.33 -23.32 -26.80
N ASP A 50 14.27 -23.98 -27.29
CA ASP A 50 14.00 -25.39 -27.00
C ASP A 50 14.71 -26.35 -27.98
N GLY A 51 15.50 -25.80 -28.90
CA GLY A 51 16.18 -26.53 -29.96
C GLY A 51 15.45 -26.48 -31.30
N THR A 52 14.14 -26.22 -31.33
CA THR A 52 13.36 -26.08 -32.58
C THR A 52 12.75 -24.69 -32.71
N SER A 53 12.17 -24.18 -31.63
CA SER A 53 11.33 -23.00 -31.56
C SER A 53 11.81 -22.09 -30.43
N CYS A 54 11.29 -20.87 -30.39
CA CYS A 54 11.53 -19.93 -29.30
C CYS A 54 10.30 -19.87 -28.40
N TRP A 55 10.47 -20.23 -27.14
CA TRP A 55 9.42 -20.28 -26.14
C TRP A 55 9.54 -19.09 -25.19
N LYS A 56 8.41 -18.43 -24.93
CA LYS A 56 8.28 -17.46 -23.84
C LYS A 56 7.61 -18.12 -22.64
N ASP A 57 8.40 -18.35 -21.58
CA ASP A 57 7.96 -19.09 -20.40
C ASP A 57 7.37 -18.18 -19.32
N SER A 58 6.49 -18.74 -18.49
CA SER A 58 6.14 -18.19 -17.18
C SER A 58 7.29 -18.40 -16.19
N TYR A 59 7.36 -17.59 -15.15
CA TYR A 59 8.35 -17.76 -14.09
C TYR A 59 7.74 -17.54 -12.70
N GLY A 60 8.35 -18.17 -11.71
CA GLY A 60 7.99 -17.97 -10.31
C GLY A 60 8.54 -16.66 -9.78
N ARG A 61 7.74 -15.93 -8.99
CA ARG A 61 8.14 -14.70 -8.29
C ARG A 61 8.33 -14.90 -6.78
N GLY A 62 8.31 -16.15 -6.32
CA GLY A 62 8.50 -16.56 -4.93
C GLY A 62 7.21 -16.70 -4.13
N ALA A 63 7.33 -17.07 -2.85
CA ALA A 63 6.22 -17.32 -1.93
C ALA A 63 5.60 -16.04 -1.30
N GLY A 64 6.17 -14.88 -1.62
CA GLY A 64 5.78 -13.61 -1.00
C GLY A 64 6.33 -13.47 0.42
N ARG A 65 6.25 -12.25 0.96
CA ARG A 65 6.68 -11.94 2.33
C ARG A 65 5.56 -11.27 3.11
N ILE A 66 5.66 -11.33 4.43
CA ILE A 66 4.76 -10.60 5.33
C ILE A 66 4.97 -9.09 5.09
N PRO A 67 3.88 -8.31 4.95
CA PRO A 67 3.96 -6.86 4.81
C PRO A 67 4.68 -6.20 5.98
N ASP A 68 5.35 -5.08 5.70
CA ASP A 68 5.98 -4.29 6.75
C ASP A 68 4.91 -3.61 7.58
N LYS A 69 5.03 -3.70 8.91
CA LYS A 69 4.09 -3.09 9.86
C LYS A 69 4.62 -1.73 10.30
N ALA A 70 3.88 -0.67 10.00
CA ALA A 70 4.19 0.67 10.48
C ALA A 70 3.95 0.81 12.00
N ASN A 71 4.80 1.60 12.66
CA ASN A 71 4.66 1.97 14.06
C ASN A 71 3.38 2.79 14.31
N CYS A 72 2.89 2.74 15.55
CA CYS A 72 1.75 3.56 15.94
C CYS A 72 2.09 5.06 15.99
N PRO A 73 1.14 5.94 15.64
CA PRO A 73 1.27 7.37 15.87
C PRO A 73 1.50 7.71 17.36
N SER A 74 2.01 8.91 17.62
CA SER A 74 2.23 9.39 19.00
C SER A 74 0.96 9.33 19.85
N ASN A 75 1.12 9.01 21.13
CA ASN A 75 0.06 8.79 22.12
C ASN A 75 -0.87 7.59 21.84
N GLN A 76 -0.50 6.68 20.94
CA GLN A 76 -1.20 5.41 20.76
C GLN A 76 -0.29 4.25 21.15
N ARG A 77 -0.85 3.26 21.85
CA ARG A 77 -0.14 2.01 22.14
C ARG A 77 -0.33 1.02 21.00
N ASP A 78 0.67 0.17 20.77
CA ASP A 78 0.58 -0.97 19.86
C ASP A 78 0.21 -2.21 20.66
N ASP A 79 -0.94 -2.82 20.37
CA ASP A 79 -1.37 -4.09 21.00
C ASP A 79 -0.87 -5.33 20.24
N GLY A 80 -0.04 -5.14 19.20
CA GLY A 80 0.43 -6.19 18.31
C GLY A 80 -0.34 -6.24 17.00
N THR A 81 -1.65 -5.96 17.01
CA THR A 81 -2.53 -6.03 15.84
C THR A 81 -3.07 -4.67 15.43
N SER A 82 -3.11 -3.70 16.32
CA SER A 82 -3.77 -2.42 16.10
C SER A 82 -3.13 -1.32 16.94
N CYS A 83 -3.38 -0.08 16.55
CA CYS A 83 -3.03 1.08 17.35
C CYS A 83 -4.23 1.53 18.14
N TRP A 84 -4.11 1.52 19.46
CA TRP A 84 -5.15 1.96 20.36
C TRP A 84 -4.85 3.33 20.94
N LEU A 85 -5.92 4.13 21.06
CA LEU A 85 -5.91 5.37 21.81
C LEU A 85 -6.64 5.17 23.13
N ASP A 86 -5.91 5.29 24.23
CA ASP A 86 -6.42 5.07 25.59
C ASP A 86 -6.89 6.34 26.25
N SER A 87 -7.84 6.18 27.17
CA SER A 87 -8.01 7.11 28.28
C SER A 87 -6.87 6.97 29.28
N TYR A 88 -6.52 8.05 29.97
CA TYR A 88 -5.50 8.01 31.02
C TYR A 88 -5.95 8.77 32.26
N GLY A 89 -5.38 8.41 33.40
CA GLY A 89 -5.61 9.13 34.65
C GLY A 89 -4.87 10.47 34.67
N ARG A 90 -5.56 11.54 35.04
CA ARG A 90 -4.95 12.88 35.21
C ARG A 90 -4.52 13.19 36.65
N GLY A 91 -4.63 12.22 37.55
CA GLY A 91 -4.24 12.30 38.96
C GLY A 91 -5.42 12.52 39.92
N ALA A 92 -5.12 12.52 41.23
CA ALA A 92 -6.10 12.60 42.31
C ALA A 92 -6.62 14.03 42.60
N GLY A 93 -6.07 15.04 41.92
CA GLY A 93 -6.36 16.45 42.18
C GLY A 93 -5.76 16.94 43.50
N ARG A 94 -5.66 18.26 43.65
CA ARG A 94 -5.13 18.89 44.86
C ARG A 94 -6.09 19.93 45.43
N ALA A 95 -5.90 20.28 46.70
CA ALA A 95 -6.62 21.39 47.30
C ALA A 95 -6.34 22.70 46.52
N PRO A 96 -7.36 23.50 46.20
CA PRO A 96 -7.18 24.79 45.53
C PRO A 96 -6.36 25.76 46.38
N ASP A 97 -5.65 26.67 45.70
CA ASP A 97 -5.04 27.80 46.39
C ASP A 97 -6.13 28.78 46.83
N LYS A 98 -5.93 29.41 47.99
CA LYS A 98 -6.81 30.47 48.48
C LYS A 98 -6.18 31.83 48.27
N THR A 99 -6.94 32.77 47.71
CA THR A 99 -6.56 34.18 47.72
C THR A 99 -6.61 34.71 49.16
N PRO A 100 -5.60 35.50 49.60
CA PRO A 100 -5.62 36.12 50.92
C PRO A 100 -6.87 36.96 51.16
N CYS A 101 -7.26 37.10 52.43
CA CYS A 101 -8.39 37.94 52.78
C CYS A 101 -8.11 39.42 52.50
N PRO A 102 -9.13 40.18 52.06
CA PRO A 102 -9.03 41.64 51.99
C PRO A 102 -8.63 42.25 53.34
N SER A 103 -7.97 43.41 53.30
CA SER A 103 -7.52 44.10 54.51
C SER A 103 -8.68 44.38 55.48
N GLY A 104 -8.42 44.19 56.78
CA GLY A 104 -9.41 44.37 57.85
C GLY A 104 -10.36 43.18 58.07
N LEU A 105 -10.13 42.06 57.38
CA LEU A 105 -10.85 40.80 57.60
C LEU A 105 -9.90 39.72 58.13
N ARG A 106 -10.37 38.94 59.09
CA ARG A 106 -9.66 37.78 59.63
C ARG A 106 -9.87 36.57 58.73
N ASP A 107 -8.81 35.82 58.44
CA ASP A 107 -8.89 34.52 57.76
C ASP A 107 -9.07 33.41 58.80
N ASP A 108 -10.24 32.78 58.85
CA ASP A 108 -10.54 31.67 59.77
C ASP A 108 -10.28 30.28 59.13
N GLY A 109 -9.60 30.25 57.98
CA GLY A 109 -9.36 29.05 57.18
C GLY A 109 -10.43 28.84 56.11
N THR A 110 -11.70 28.96 56.47
CA THR A 110 -12.85 28.66 55.59
C THR A 110 -13.54 29.91 55.04
N SER A 111 -13.22 31.09 55.56
CA SER A 111 -13.82 32.34 55.15
C SER A 111 -12.96 33.54 55.55
N CYS A 112 -13.31 34.70 55.02
CA CYS A 112 -12.83 35.99 55.49
C CYS A 112 -13.93 36.65 56.32
N TRP A 113 -13.66 36.82 57.61
CA TRP A 113 -14.62 37.23 58.61
C TRP A 113 -14.40 38.68 59.04
N SER A 114 -15.49 39.45 59.15
CA SER A 114 -15.49 40.75 59.83
C SER A 114 -15.85 40.51 61.29
N ASP A 115 -14.84 40.61 62.16
CA ASP A 115 -15.01 40.33 63.58
C ASP A 115 -15.97 41.33 64.24
N ALA A 116 -16.65 40.84 65.28
CA ALA A 116 -17.45 41.68 66.14
C ALA A 116 -16.52 42.65 66.88
N HIS A 117 -16.88 43.93 66.86
CA HIS A 117 -16.22 44.94 67.66
C HIS A 117 -17.29 45.70 68.44
N ILE A 118 -17.18 45.62 69.77
CA ILE A 118 -18.10 46.23 70.73
C ILE A 118 -17.24 46.94 71.76
N PHE A 119 -17.53 48.22 72.00
CA PHE A 119 -16.89 48.98 73.06
C PHE A 119 -17.93 49.80 73.83
N GLY A 120 -17.64 50.03 75.11
CA GLY A 120 -18.49 50.86 75.96
C GLY A 120 -18.33 52.34 75.65
N LYS A 121 -19.45 53.06 75.65
CA LYS A 121 -19.48 54.54 75.53
C LYS A 121 -20.27 55.21 76.67
N GLY A 122 -20.66 54.43 77.68
CA GLY A 122 -21.52 54.85 78.79
C GLY A 122 -23.01 54.82 78.44
N CYS A 123 -23.86 54.50 79.41
CA CYS A 123 -25.32 54.33 79.25
C CYS A 123 -26.11 55.66 79.15
N CYS A 124 -25.55 56.68 78.49
CA CYS A 124 -26.17 58.01 78.37
C CYS A 124 -27.53 57.95 77.67
N CYS A 125 -27.72 57.03 76.72
CA CYS A 125 -28.99 56.88 75.99
C CYS A 125 -30.15 56.45 76.88
N THR A 126 -29.91 55.51 77.79
CA THR A 126 -30.95 54.90 78.63
C THR A 126 -31.31 55.78 79.82
N LEU A 127 -30.35 56.59 80.31
CA LEU A 127 -30.51 57.41 81.52
C LEU A 127 -30.75 58.91 81.22
N TRP A 128 -30.20 59.44 80.13
CA TRP A 128 -30.13 60.88 79.87
C TRP A 128 -30.44 61.30 78.41
N GLY A 129 -30.89 60.37 77.55
CA GLY A 129 -31.37 60.68 76.18
C GLY A 129 -30.29 60.97 75.12
N CYS A 130 -29.01 60.73 75.41
CA CYS A 130 -27.89 61.10 74.52
C CYS A 130 -27.57 60.00 73.47
N CYS A 131 -28.52 59.75 72.57
CA CYS A 131 -28.40 58.74 71.50
C CYS A 131 -27.55 59.20 70.31
N ASN A 132 -26.94 58.22 69.61
CA ASN A 132 -26.20 58.37 68.35
C ASN A 132 -24.75 58.89 68.47
N ASN A 133 -24.09 58.67 69.61
CA ASN A 133 -22.69 59.04 69.83
C ASN A 133 -21.68 57.97 69.37
N CYS A 134 -22.03 57.15 68.39
CA CYS A 134 -21.15 56.10 67.87
C CYS A 134 -20.48 56.54 66.54
N PRO A 135 -19.20 56.19 66.31
CA PRO A 135 -18.54 56.41 65.02
C PRO A 135 -19.30 55.75 63.87
N GLY A 136 -19.22 56.35 62.66
CA GLY A 136 -19.84 55.78 61.47
C GLY A 136 -19.40 54.33 61.24
N ARG A 137 -20.38 53.44 60.99
CA ARG A 137 -20.31 51.95 60.91
C ARG A 137 -20.54 51.19 62.24
N TYR A 138 -20.89 51.88 63.32
CA TYR A 138 -21.33 51.28 64.57
C TYR A 138 -22.81 51.59 64.83
N HIS A 139 -23.53 50.59 65.32
CA HIS A 139 -24.87 50.70 65.87
C HIS A 139 -24.78 51.09 67.33
N ASP A 140 -25.65 51.99 67.74
CA ASP A 140 -25.78 52.42 69.13
C ASP A 140 -26.81 51.54 69.83
N ASP A 141 -26.34 50.66 70.73
CA ASP A 141 -27.20 49.78 71.53
C ASP A 141 -27.50 50.42 72.92
N GLY A 142 -27.23 51.72 73.09
CA GLY A 142 -27.52 52.50 74.30
C GLY A 142 -26.33 52.69 75.24
N CYS A 143 -25.71 51.58 75.66
CA CYS A 143 -24.50 51.59 76.51
C CYS A 143 -23.21 51.31 75.72
N THR A 144 -23.32 50.64 74.58
CA THR A 144 -22.21 50.17 73.76
C THR A 144 -22.40 50.56 72.30
N CYS A 145 -21.28 50.75 71.60
CA CYS A 145 -21.26 50.84 70.15
C CYS A 145 -20.84 49.49 69.56
N ARG A 146 -21.69 48.87 68.74
CA ARG A 146 -21.42 47.57 68.10
C ARG A 146 -21.32 47.73 66.59
N LYS A 147 -20.27 47.18 65.98
CA LYS A 147 -20.10 47.20 64.52
C LYS A 147 -21.30 46.53 63.82
N THR A 148 -21.90 47.21 62.84
CA THR A 148 -23.11 46.68 62.14
C THR A 148 -22.77 45.56 61.16
N ASN A 149 -21.65 45.67 60.45
CA ASN A 149 -21.27 44.78 59.36
C ASN A 149 -20.31 43.66 59.83
N VAL A 150 -20.79 42.79 60.71
CA VAL A 150 -20.07 41.59 61.20
C VAL A 150 -20.40 40.36 60.34
N GLY A 151 -19.62 39.28 60.48
CA GLY A 151 -19.88 38.00 59.79
C GLY A 151 -19.00 37.73 58.57
N ILE A 152 -19.28 36.63 57.86
CA ILE A 152 -18.59 36.23 56.63
C ILE A 152 -18.75 37.32 55.56
N LYS A 153 -17.63 37.79 55.01
CA LYS A 153 -17.60 38.71 53.87
C LYS A 153 -17.13 38.06 52.57
N VAL A 154 -16.25 37.06 52.67
CA VAL A 154 -15.83 36.25 51.53
C VAL A 154 -15.80 34.78 51.96
N SER A 155 -16.55 33.93 51.27
CA SER A 155 -16.54 32.49 51.52
C SER A 155 -15.31 31.82 50.90
N LEU A 156 -14.99 30.59 51.32
CA LEU A 156 -13.92 29.80 50.71
C LEU A 156 -14.08 29.72 49.19
N PHE A 157 -15.29 29.46 48.68
CA PHE A 157 -15.53 29.22 47.26
C PHE A 157 -15.27 30.44 46.39
N GLN A 158 -15.52 31.64 46.92
CA GLN A 158 -15.29 32.90 46.20
C GLN A 158 -13.80 33.23 46.05
N ARG A 159 -12.92 32.60 46.84
CA ARG A 159 -11.49 32.89 46.85
C ARG A 159 -10.61 31.69 46.48
N GLN A 160 -11.20 30.56 46.11
CA GLN A 160 -10.47 29.39 45.64
C GLN A 160 -10.10 29.53 44.16
N ARG A 161 -8.86 29.16 43.83
CA ARG A 161 -8.38 29.14 42.45
C ARG A 161 -7.42 27.98 42.22
N CYS A 162 -7.41 27.50 40.99
CA CYS A 162 -6.44 26.51 40.52
C CYS A 162 -5.25 27.20 39.84
N ARG A 163 -4.17 26.45 39.66
CA ARG A 163 -3.04 26.91 38.86
C ARG A 163 -3.44 27.00 37.38
N SER A 164 -2.67 27.71 36.57
CA SER A 164 -2.98 27.94 35.15
C SER A 164 -3.08 26.65 34.32
N ASN A 165 -2.33 25.62 34.69
CA ASN A 165 -2.32 24.29 34.06
C ASN A 165 -3.32 23.30 34.69
N GLU A 166 -4.18 23.76 35.60
CA GLU A 166 -5.19 22.96 36.30
C GLU A 166 -6.61 23.49 36.00
N GLU A 167 -7.62 22.67 36.26
CA GLU A 167 -9.02 23.09 36.25
C GLU A 167 -9.76 22.58 37.50
N MET A 168 -10.80 23.32 37.89
CA MET A 168 -11.55 23.03 39.11
C MET A 168 -12.67 22.04 38.84
N TYR A 169 -12.67 20.91 39.55
CA TYR A 169 -13.75 19.93 39.54
C TYR A 169 -14.01 19.45 40.97
N GLY A 170 -15.26 19.51 41.42
CA GLY A 170 -15.63 19.03 42.77
C GLY A 170 -14.81 19.68 43.90
N ARG A 171 -14.44 20.97 43.75
CA ARG A 171 -13.60 21.74 44.70
C ARG A 171 -12.16 21.25 44.87
N LEU A 172 -11.68 20.44 43.94
CA LEU A 172 -10.28 20.09 43.79
C LEU A 172 -9.76 20.59 42.44
N CYS A 173 -8.47 20.86 42.37
CA CYS A 173 -7.77 21.28 41.16
C CYS A 173 -7.10 20.07 40.52
N TYR A 174 -7.48 19.75 39.29
CA TYR A 174 -6.92 18.64 38.52
C TYR A 174 -6.06 19.15 37.35
N PRO A 175 -4.92 18.51 37.03
CA PRO A 175 -4.11 18.86 35.86
C PRO A 175 -4.91 18.78 34.57
N LYS A 176 -4.88 19.81 33.71
CA LYS A 176 -5.63 19.81 32.43
C LYS A 176 -5.25 18.61 31.55
N CYS A 177 -6.23 18.12 30.78
CA CYS A 177 -5.97 17.07 29.80
C CYS A 177 -5.06 17.58 28.67
N LYS A 178 -4.18 16.69 28.18
CA LYS A 178 -3.39 16.88 26.95
C LYS A 178 -4.32 17.16 25.75
N GLY A 179 -3.79 17.81 24.71
CA GLY A 179 -4.54 18.07 23.48
C GLY A 179 -5.14 16.81 22.87
N GLY A 180 -6.38 16.91 22.37
CA GLY A 180 -7.15 15.78 21.85
C GLY A 180 -7.86 14.92 22.91
N TYR A 181 -7.85 15.36 24.16
CA TYR A 181 -8.56 14.73 25.27
C TYR A 181 -9.46 15.73 26.00
N HIS A 182 -10.50 15.22 26.65
CA HIS A 182 -11.37 15.98 27.53
C HIS A 182 -11.51 15.27 28.87
N ALA A 183 -11.82 16.05 29.91
CA ALA A 183 -12.06 15.51 31.24
C ALA A 183 -13.36 14.70 31.26
N SER A 184 -13.29 13.46 31.71
CA SER A 184 -14.44 12.60 31.98
C SER A 184 -14.49 12.37 33.50
N GLY A 185 -15.40 13.09 34.16
CA GLY A 185 -15.40 13.18 35.62
C GLY A 185 -14.17 13.93 36.15
N CYS A 186 -13.76 13.59 37.37
CA CYS A 186 -12.69 14.31 38.06
C CYS A 186 -11.28 13.91 37.57
N CYS A 187 -11.02 12.61 37.41
CA CYS A 187 -9.66 12.06 37.39
C CYS A 187 -9.29 11.32 36.10
N ILE A 188 -10.16 11.28 35.09
CA ILE A 188 -9.90 10.59 33.82
C ILE A 188 -9.90 11.61 32.67
N CYS A 189 -8.90 11.51 31.80
CA CYS A 189 -8.90 12.15 30.50
C CYS A 189 -9.27 11.12 29.45
N THR A 190 -10.35 11.38 28.71
CA THR A 190 -10.85 10.52 27.63
C THR A 190 -10.54 11.17 26.28
N PRO A 191 -10.10 10.41 25.27
CA PRO A 191 -9.84 10.98 23.95
C PRO A 191 -11.12 11.56 23.34
N THR A 192 -10.98 12.64 22.57
CA THR A 192 -12.07 13.15 21.75
C THR A 192 -12.49 12.06 20.76
N GLY A 193 -13.76 11.65 20.78
CA GLY A 193 -14.26 10.51 20.02
C GLY A 193 -14.01 9.14 20.68
N GLY A 194 -13.78 9.10 21.99
CA GLY A 194 -13.75 7.88 22.82
C GLY A 194 -12.42 7.12 22.84
N PRO A 195 -12.22 6.17 23.77
CA PRO A 195 -11.11 5.25 23.70
C PRO A 195 -11.36 4.15 22.67
N GLY A 196 -10.31 3.61 22.04
CA GLY A 196 -10.45 2.49 21.11
C GLY A 196 -9.39 2.40 20.02
N ILE A 197 -9.62 1.44 19.10
CA ILE A 197 -8.78 1.20 17.93
C ILE A 197 -8.86 2.41 16.98
N ARG A 198 -7.70 2.97 16.63
CA ARG A 198 -7.57 4.06 15.65
C ARG A 198 -6.97 3.61 14.33
N LYS A 199 -6.11 2.59 14.35
CA LYS A 199 -5.59 1.96 13.12
C LYS A 199 -5.57 0.45 13.28
N THR A 200 -6.14 -0.27 12.30
CA THR A 200 -6.08 -1.73 12.24
C THR A 200 -4.74 -2.22 11.66
N LEU A 201 -4.47 -3.52 11.74
CA LEU A 201 -3.27 -4.12 11.14
C LEU A 201 -3.18 -3.82 9.64
N ALA A 202 -4.29 -4.01 8.93
CA ALA A 202 -4.37 -3.81 7.48
C ALA A 202 -4.07 -2.37 7.04
N GLN A 203 -4.41 -1.38 7.87
CA GLN A 203 -4.12 0.03 7.62
C GLN A 203 -2.66 0.41 7.92
N ARG A 204 -1.94 -0.44 8.65
CA ARG A 204 -0.53 -0.25 9.03
C ARG A 204 0.43 -1.05 8.15
N GLN A 205 -0.10 -1.98 7.37
CA GLN A 205 0.68 -2.89 6.54
C GLN A 205 0.90 -2.35 5.13
N SER A 206 2.15 -2.34 4.70
CA SER A 206 2.55 -1.91 3.37
C SER A 206 3.59 -2.84 2.75
N CYS A 207 3.58 -2.93 1.43
CA CYS A 207 4.63 -3.58 0.64
C CYS A 207 5.68 -2.55 0.21
N ARG A 208 6.85 -3.04 -0.23
CA ARG A 208 7.87 -2.17 -0.84
C ARG A 208 7.38 -1.65 -2.20
N ASN A 209 7.99 -0.59 -2.69
CA ASN A 209 7.61 0.05 -3.97
C ASN A 209 7.67 -0.91 -5.17
N ASN A 210 8.62 -1.85 -5.15
CA ASN A 210 8.80 -2.88 -6.19
C ASN A 210 7.98 -4.16 -5.94
N GLU A 211 7.09 -4.15 -4.95
CA GLU A 211 6.20 -5.25 -4.59
C GLU A 211 4.73 -4.84 -4.80
N GLU A 212 3.86 -5.83 -4.89
CA GLU A 212 2.40 -5.64 -4.87
C GLU A 212 1.76 -6.56 -3.84
N ARG A 213 0.60 -6.15 -3.32
CA ARG A 213 -0.12 -6.88 -2.27
C ARG A 213 -1.15 -7.83 -2.89
N LEU A 214 -0.97 -9.12 -2.68
CA LEU A 214 -1.87 -10.20 -3.12
C LEU A 214 -2.10 -11.16 -1.95
N ALA A 215 -3.36 -11.46 -1.62
CA ALA A 215 -3.72 -12.36 -0.52
C ALA A 215 -2.95 -12.07 0.80
N GLU A 216 -2.93 -10.80 1.21
CA GLU A 216 -2.26 -10.30 2.43
C GLU A 216 -0.73 -10.45 2.48
N LEU A 217 -0.09 -10.93 1.41
CA LEU A 217 1.36 -11.02 1.27
C LEU A 217 1.86 -10.04 0.20
N CYS A 218 3.14 -9.67 0.33
CA CYS A 218 3.84 -8.82 -0.62
C CYS A 218 4.66 -9.67 -1.58
N TYR A 219 4.42 -9.53 -2.88
CA TYR A 219 5.14 -10.25 -3.94
C TYR A 219 5.94 -9.28 -4.83
N PRO A 220 7.16 -9.63 -5.26
CA PRO A 220 7.96 -8.78 -6.17
C PRO A 220 7.28 -8.61 -7.52
N LYS A 221 7.00 -7.39 -7.99
CA LYS A 221 6.24 -7.12 -9.24
C LYS A 221 6.78 -7.93 -10.43
N CYS A 222 5.87 -8.35 -11.31
CA CYS A 222 6.27 -8.98 -12.56
C CYS A 222 7.06 -7.98 -13.43
N ARG A 223 8.06 -8.49 -14.14
CA ARG A 223 8.81 -7.77 -15.18
C ARG A 223 7.87 -7.30 -16.29
N ASP A 224 8.28 -6.28 -17.03
CA ASP A 224 7.51 -5.77 -18.17
C ASP A 224 7.18 -6.87 -19.18
N GLY A 225 5.95 -6.84 -19.70
CA GLY A 225 5.44 -7.85 -20.62
C GLY A 225 4.92 -9.13 -19.93
N TYR A 226 4.86 -9.15 -18.61
CA TYR A 226 4.27 -10.21 -17.79
C TYR A 226 3.18 -9.67 -16.86
N LYS A 227 2.20 -10.53 -16.57
CA LYS A 227 1.11 -10.29 -15.62
C LYS A 227 1.14 -11.32 -14.50
N PRO A 228 0.70 -10.96 -13.28
CA PRO A 228 0.54 -11.92 -12.20
C PRO A 228 -0.59 -12.90 -12.50
N VAL A 229 -0.36 -14.18 -12.27
CA VAL A 229 -1.39 -15.23 -12.28
C VAL A 229 -1.32 -15.96 -10.94
N GLY A 230 -2.40 -15.88 -10.17
CA GLY A 230 -2.38 -16.30 -8.77
C GLY A 230 -1.40 -15.45 -7.94
N CYS A 231 -0.81 -16.05 -6.90
CA CYS A 231 0.08 -15.33 -5.99
C CYS A 231 1.55 -15.37 -6.41
N CYS A 232 2.03 -16.51 -6.91
CA CYS A 232 3.46 -16.80 -7.04
C CYS A 232 3.99 -16.94 -8.47
N VAL A 233 3.15 -16.75 -9.50
CA VAL A 233 3.53 -16.92 -10.91
C VAL A 233 3.35 -15.61 -11.68
N CYS A 234 4.34 -15.30 -12.51
CA CYS A 234 4.25 -14.30 -13.56
C CYS A 234 4.14 -15.00 -14.92
N GLU A 235 3.13 -14.65 -15.68
CA GLU A 235 2.86 -15.20 -17.02
C GLU A 235 3.04 -14.11 -18.08
N PRO A 236 3.52 -14.43 -19.30
CA PRO A 236 3.52 -13.45 -20.38
C PRO A 236 2.12 -12.86 -20.62
N ASN A 237 2.04 -11.58 -20.96
CA ASN A 237 0.74 -10.93 -21.20
C ASN A 237 -0.10 -11.65 -22.26
N ASP A 238 0.58 -12.17 -23.28
CA ASP A 238 0.07 -12.93 -24.41
C ASP A 238 0.07 -14.45 -24.20
N GLY A 239 0.20 -14.90 -22.95
CA GLY A 239 0.21 -16.32 -22.55
C GLY A 239 1.56 -17.02 -22.80
N PRO A 240 1.86 -18.09 -22.05
CA PRO A 240 3.08 -18.86 -22.22
C PRO A 240 2.96 -19.72 -23.48
N GLY A 241 4.05 -19.88 -24.21
CA GLY A 241 4.02 -20.70 -25.43
C GLY A 241 5.13 -20.39 -26.43
N ILE A 242 5.11 -21.15 -27.52
CA ILE A 242 5.95 -20.92 -28.70
C ILE A 242 5.55 -19.59 -29.34
N LYS A 243 6.52 -18.68 -29.47
CA LYS A 243 6.32 -17.36 -30.10
C LYS A 243 7.01 -17.27 -31.46
N VAL A 244 8.05 -18.06 -31.67
CA VAL A 244 8.69 -18.20 -32.98
C VAL A 244 8.84 -19.68 -33.28
N THR A 245 8.18 -20.15 -34.33
CA THR A 245 8.27 -21.55 -34.76
C THR A 245 9.59 -21.81 -35.49
N LEU A 246 9.94 -23.09 -35.63
CA LEU A 246 11.10 -23.53 -36.42
C LEU A 246 11.13 -22.89 -37.82
N LEU A 247 10.00 -22.93 -38.54
CA LEU A 247 9.92 -22.42 -39.91
C LEU A 247 10.13 -20.91 -40.00
N GLN A 248 9.63 -20.16 -39.00
CA GLN A 248 9.72 -18.70 -38.94
C GLN A 248 11.15 -18.21 -38.70
N ARG A 249 11.96 -18.94 -37.93
CA ARG A 249 13.36 -18.57 -37.63
C ARG A 249 14.39 -19.18 -38.57
N GLN A 250 13.99 -20.09 -39.46
CA GLN A 250 14.89 -20.68 -40.44
C GLN A 250 15.21 -19.72 -41.59
N TYR A 251 16.44 -19.74 -42.05
CA TYR A 251 16.90 -18.97 -43.20
C TYR A 251 17.98 -19.72 -43.98
N CYS A 252 18.21 -19.27 -45.21
CA CYS A 252 19.28 -19.76 -46.08
C CYS A 252 20.25 -18.63 -46.39
N LYS A 253 21.46 -19.00 -46.82
CA LYS A 253 22.49 -18.04 -47.22
C LYS A 253 22.16 -17.47 -48.61
N ASN A 254 22.89 -16.44 -49.02
CA ASN A 254 22.71 -15.84 -50.34
C ASN A 254 22.94 -16.88 -51.45
N LYS A 255 22.07 -16.89 -52.47
CA LYS A 255 22.02 -17.86 -53.59
C LYS A 255 21.49 -19.26 -53.24
N GLU A 256 20.75 -19.37 -52.15
CA GLU A 256 19.98 -20.56 -51.82
C GLU A 256 18.48 -20.24 -51.73
N ILE A 257 17.64 -21.22 -52.03
CA ILE A 257 16.20 -21.17 -51.81
C ILE A 257 15.81 -22.06 -50.62
N LYS A 258 14.90 -21.57 -49.77
CA LYS A 258 14.40 -22.32 -48.61
C LYS A 258 13.12 -23.09 -48.98
N LEU A 259 13.15 -24.41 -48.89
CA LEU A 259 11.98 -25.27 -49.10
C LEU A 259 11.89 -26.29 -47.94
N GLN A 260 10.78 -26.28 -47.21
CA GLN A 260 10.49 -27.20 -46.09
C GLN A 260 11.63 -27.33 -45.06
N GLY A 261 12.33 -26.23 -44.77
CA GLY A 261 13.44 -26.21 -43.79
C GLY A 261 14.78 -26.73 -44.32
N VAL A 262 14.89 -26.95 -45.62
CA VAL A 262 16.12 -27.29 -46.32
C VAL A 262 16.51 -26.13 -47.24
N CYS A 263 17.80 -25.80 -47.24
CA CYS A 263 18.39 -24.84 -48.16
C CYS A 263 18.96 -25.56 -49.37
N TRP A 264 18.51 -25.15 -50.54
CA TRP A 264 18.92 -25.68 -51.82
C TRP A 264 19.65 -24.61 -52.61
N GLU A 265 20.75 -24.97 -53.28
CA GLU A 265 21.42 -24.05 -54.20
C GLU A 265 20.48 -23.62 -55.35
N THR A 266 20.64 -22.40 -55.85
CA THR A 266 19.93 -21.95 -57.06
C THR A 266 20.40 -22.71 -58.30
N CYS A 267 19.49 -22.97 -59.24
CA CYS A 267 19.87 -23.57 -60.51
C CYS A 267 20.77 -22.64 -61.33
N GLN A 268 21.70 -23.25 -62.07
CA GLN A 268 22.52 -22.57 -63.09
C GLN A 268 21.64 -21.95 -64.18
N SER A 269 22.18 -20.94 -64.87
CA SER A 269 21.50 -20.29 -66.00
C SER A 269 21.06 -21.31 -67.06
N GLY A 270 19.84 -21.19 -67.58
CA GLY A 270 19.26 -22.15 -68.52
C GLY A 270 18.55 -23.34 -67.86
N TYR A 271 18.48 -23.40 -66.52
CA TYR A 271 17.74 -24.42 -65.77
C TYR A 271 16.74 -23.76 -64.80
N TYR A 272 15.56 -24.34 -64.67
CA TYR A 272 14.55 -23.95 -63.68
C TYR A 272 14.34 -25.06 -62.65
N SER A 273 13.85 -24.70 -61.46
CA SER A 273 13.35 -25.69 -60.50
C SER A 273 11.84 -25.76 -60.57
N ASP A 274 11.28 -26.96 -60.54
CA ASP A 274 9.89 -27.14 -60.16
C ASP A 274 9.75 -26.83 -58.67
N ASN A 275 8.81 -25.93 -58.35
CA ASN A 275 8.64 -25.40 -56.99
C ASN A 275 8.21 -26.48 -55.98
N ASP A 276 7.86 -27.68 -56.47
CA ASP A 276 7.31 -28.78 -55.69
C ASP A 276 8.35 -29.81 -55.24
N ASN A 277 9.42 -30.04 -56.02
CA ASN A 277 10.35 -31.15 -55.73
C ASN A 277 11.60 -30.74 -54.97
N GLY A 278 11.99 -29.46 -55.00
CA GLY A 278 13.10 -28.94 -54.20
C GLY A 278 14.50 -29.51 -54.52
N GLY A 279 14.62 -30.70 -55.10
CA GLY A 279 15.88 -31.45 -55.19
C GLY A 279 16.53 -31.50 -56.56
N VAL A 280 15.87 -31.04 -57.63
CA VAL A 280 16.36 -31.22 -59.01
C VAL A 280 16.21 -29.91 -59.79
N CYS A 281 17.20 -29.63 -60.65
CA CYS A 281 17.13 -28.57 -61.66
C CYS A 281 16.83 -29.20 -63.02
N LYS A 282 15.92 -28.59 -63.78
CA LYS A 282 15.49 -29.06 -65.11
C LYS A 282 15.81 -28.00 -66.15
N LYS A 283 16.29 -28.41 -67.32
CA LYS A 283 16.62 -27.49 -68.42
C LYS A 283 15.35 -26.78 -68.91
N ILE A 284 15.46 -25.48 -69.21
CA ILE A 284 14.39 -24.63 -69.77
C ILE A 284 14.06 -25.08 -71.20
#